data_AF-A0A5C6BRK4-F1
#
_entry.id   AF-A0A5C6BRK4-F1
#
_cell.length_a   1.000
_cell.length_b   1.000
_cell.length_c   1.000
_cell.angle_alpha   90.00
_cell.angle_beta   90.00
_cell.angle_gamma   90.00
#
_symmetry.space_group_name_H-M   'P 1'
#
loop_
_entity.id
_entity.type
_entity.pdbx_description
1 polymer ?
#
loop_
_entity_poly.entity_id
_entity_poly.type
_entity_poly.pdbx_seq_one_letter_code
_entity_poly.pdbx_strand_id
1 'polypeptide(L)'
;MVHMSAPDDKFREVWVEAPEGQSLCALINGDVGWLMYLRESGDAGFSSRNPDYDGDPKATVEYCLSNGQRDEYPRLWALPVSTVERAVEFFRAKHAPPPFITWHNDSGDGTNIPPMD
;
A
#
# COMPACT_ATOMS: atom_id res chain seq x y z
N MET A 1 -2.91 16.89 31.68
CA MET A 1 -1.97 17.32 30.62
C MET A 1 -1.91 16.18 29.62
N VAL A 2 -2.64 16.28 28.52
CA VAL A 2 -2.62 15.25 27.47
C VAL A 2 -1.39 15.52 26.64
N HIS A 3 -0.42 14.62 26.68
CA HIS A 3 0.72 14.69 25.78
C HIS A 3 0.21 14.27 24.40
N MET A 4 -0.16 15.23 23.57
CA MET A 4 -0.33 14.98 22.14
C MET A 4 1.07 14.91 21.58
N SER A 5 1.63 13.71 21.49
CA SER A 5 2.80 13.47 20.64
C SER A 5 2.44 13.97 19.25
N ALA A 6 3.29 14.81 18.65
CA ALA A 6 3.17 15.13 17.23
C ALA A 6 3.01 13.82 16.43
N PRO A 7 2.23 13.80 15.32
CA PRO A 7 2.20 12.63 14.46
C PRO A 7 3.65 12.25 14.15
N ASP A 8 3.99 11.01 14.46
CA ASP A 8 5.33 10.47 14.27
C ASP A 8 5.68 10.68 12.78
N ASP A 9 6.65 11.56 12.48
CA ASP A 9 6.93 12.12 11.13
C ASP A 9 7.26 11.04 10.07
N LYS A 10 7.40 9.80 10.53
CA LYS A 10 7.60 8.59 9.72
C LYS A 10 6.32 8.07 9.05
N PHE A 11 5.14 8.38 9.58
CA PHE A 11 3.87 7.88 9.04
C PHE A 11 3.36 8.80 7.93
N ARG A 12 3.07 8.22 6.76
CA ARG A 12 2.45 8.93 5.65
C ARG A 12 1.35 8.08 5.04
N GLU A 13 0.22 8.71 4.78
CA GLU A 13 -0.87 8.15 3.99
C GLU A 13 -0.96 8.95 2.68
N VAL A 14 -0.93 8.26 1.54
CA VAL A 14 -1.03 8.89 0.21
C VAL A 14 -2.14 8.23 -0.56
N TRP A 15 -3.11 9.02 -1.00
CA TRP A 15 -4.17 8.59 -1.92
C TRP A 15 -3.99 9.23 -3.29
N VAL A 16 -4.21 8.43 -4.33
CA VAL A 16 -4.29 8.87 -5.72
C VAL A 16 -5.54 8.26 -6.33
N GLU A 17 -6.37 9.11 -6.92
CA GLU A 17 -7.56 8.69 -7.65
C GLU A 17 -7.35 8.93 -9.14
N ALA A 18 -7.74 7.96 -9.96
CA ALA A 18 -7.83 8.09 -11.40
C ALA A 18 -9.21 8.64 -11.79
N PRO A 19 -9.34 9.35 -12.93
CA PRO A 19 -10.63 9.86 -13.43
C PRO A 19 -11.71 8.79 -13.58
N GLU A 20 -11.31 7.54 -13.85
CA GLU A 20 -12.22 6.41 -14.06
C GLU A 20 -12.63 5.69 -12.76
N GLY A 21 -12.26 6.23 -11.59
CA GLY A 21 -12.73 5.77 -10.27
C GLY A 21 -11.82 4.76 -9.58
N GLN A 22 -10.74 4.31 -10.22
CA GLN A 22 -9.72 3.52 -9.55
C GLN A 22 -8.94 4.39 -8.56
N SER A 23 -8.41 3.78 -7.52
CA SER A 23 -7.52 4.47 -6.58
C SER A 23 -6.36 3.60 -6.14
N LEU A 24 -5.26 4.27 -5.79
CA LEU A 24 -4.11 3.69 -5.15
C LEU A 24 -3.89 4.41 -3.82
N CYS A 25 -3.87 3.63 -2.73
CA CYS A 25 -3.46 4.06 -1.41
C CYS A 25 -2.08 3.51 -1.09
N ALA A 26 -1.23 4.35 -0.50
CA ALA A 26 0.02 3.96 0.12
C ALA A 26 0.02 4.33 1.60
N LEU A 27 0.25 3.34 2.45
CA LEU A 27 0.53 3.53 3.87
C LEU A 27 2.02 3.33 4.09
N ILE A 28 2.71 4.33 4.62
CA ILE A 28 4.17 4.34 4.79
C ILE A 28 4.50 4.48 6.27
N ASN A 29 5.50 3.74 6.70
CA ASN A 29 6.15 3.88 8.00
C ASN A 29 7.67 3.86 7.79
N GLY A 30 8.27 5.05 7.77
CA GLY A 30 9.71 5.20 7.60
C GLY A 30 10.18 4.72 6.22
N ASP A 31 10.94 3.63 6.19
CA ASP A 31 11.61 3.08 5.00
C ASP A 31 10.79 2.03 4.24
N VAL A 32 9.57 1.74 4.71
CA VAL A 32 8.69 0.74 4.11
C VAL A 32 7.27 1.25 3.96
N GLY A 33 6.54 0.64 3.03
CA GLY A 33 5.11 0.90 2.89
C GLY A 33 4.34 -0.25 2.28
N TRP A 34 3.03 -0.18 2.47
CA TRP A 34 2.06 -1.11 1.94
C TRP A 34 1.16 -0.39 0.94
N LEU A 35 0.84 -1.06 -0.16
CA LEU A 35 -0.02 -0.53 -1.21
C LEU A 35 -1.37 -1.24 -1.23
N MET A 36 -2.42 -0.46 -1.47
CA MET A 36 -3.76 -0.95 -1.79
C MET A 36 -4.25 -0.33 -3.09
N TYR A 37 -4.68 -1.15 -4.02
CA TYR A 37 -5.29 -0.74 -5.28
C TYR A 37 -6.76 -1.12 -5.29
N LEU A 38 -7.64 -0.15 -5.54
CA LEU A 38 -9.08 -0.34 -5.65
C LEU A 38 -9.52 -0.07 -7.08
N ARG A 39 -10.34 -0.95 -7.66
CA ARG A 39 -10.89 -0.76 -9.01
C ARG A 39 -12.03 0.24 -9.02
N GLU A 40 -12.78 0.31 -7.92
CA GLU A 40 -13.92 1.19 -7.72
C GLU A 40 -14.24 1.34 -6.22
N SER A 41 -15.14 2.26 -5.89
CA SER A 41 -15.60 2.46 -4.51
C SER A 41 -16.29 1.20 -3.96
N GLY A 42 -15.80 0.70 -2.82
CA GLY A 42 -16.33 -0.50 -2.16
C GLY A 42 -15.69 -1.82 -2.61
N ASP A 43 -14.73 -1.78 -3.54
CA ASP A 43 -13.89 -2.92 -3.87
C ASP A 43 -13.03 -3.30 -2.65
N ALA A 44 -12.90 -4.60 -2.36
CA ALA A 44 -11.93 -5.06 -1.36
C ALA A 44 -10.48 -4.92 -1.87
N GLY A 45 -10.33 -4.87 -3.20
CA GLY A 45 -9.12 -4.42 -3.88
C GLY A 45 -8.01 -5.45 -3.93
N PHE A 46 -6.81 -4.93 -4.14
CA PHE A 46 -5.57 -5.67 -4.20
C PHE A 46 -4.56 -5.05 -3.26
N SER A 47 -3.71 -5.87 -2.66
CA SER A 47 -2.65 -5.41 -1.77
C SER A 47 -1.27 -5.95 -2.14
N SER A 48 -0.21 -5.20 -1.79
CA SER A 48 1.15 -5.58 -2.13
C SER A 48 1.65 -6.81 -1.36
N ARG A 49 2.51 -7.59 -2.01
CA ARG A 49 3.37 -8.61 -1.39
C ARG A 49 4.83 -8.30 -1.74
N ASN A 50 5.74 -8.53 -0.79
CA ASN A 50 7.17 -8.37 -1.00
C ASN A 50 7.81 -9.75 -1.18
N PRO A 51 8.07 -10.19 -2.42
CA PRO A 51 8.70 -11.49 -2.68
C PRO A 51 10.16 -11.56 -2.22
N ASP A 52 10.81 -10.41 -2.02
CA ASP A 52 12.22 -10.30 -1.66
C ASP A 52 12.43 -10.22 -0.14
N TYR A 53 11.36 -10.25 0.66
CA TYR A 53 11.48 -10.23 2.12
C TYR A 53 11.92 -11.60 2.65
N ASP A 54 13.09 -11.65 3.29
CA ASP A 54 13.72 -12.84 3.84
C ASP A 54 13.77 -12.88 5.39
N GLY A 55 13.11 -11.92 6.04
CA GLY A 55 13.07 -11.80 7.50
C GLY A 55 12.03 -12.70 8.18
N ASP A 56 11.70 -12.40 9.44
CA ASP A 56 10.71 -13.16 10.21
C ASP A 56 9.32 -13.04 9.56
N PRO A 57 8.67 -14.16 9.16
CA PRO A 57 7.34 -14.15 8.55
C PRO A 57 6.23 -13.69 9.51
N LYS A 58 6.49 -13.62 10.82
CA LYS A 58 5.55 -13.12 11.83
C LYS A 58 5.74 -11.64 12.15
N ALA A 59 6.80 -11.01 11.65
CA ALA A 59 7.01 -9.58 11.86
C ALA A 59 5.87 -8.77 11.23
N THR A 60 5.47 -7.70 11.90
CA THR A 60 4.44 -6.75 11.45
C THR A 60 5.02 -5.36 11.26
N VAL A 61 4.31 -4.53 10.51
CA VAL A 61 4.53 -3.09 10.39
C VAL A 61 3.24 -2.40 10.77
N GLU A 62 3.34 -1.47 11.71
CA GLU A 62 2.25 -0.57 12.07
C GLU A 62 2.16 0.58 11.07
N TYR A 63 0.95 0.98 10.72
CA TYR A 63 0.66 2.18 9.94
C TYR A 63 -0.36 3.04 10.68
N CYS A 64 -0.25 4.35 10.53
CA CYS A 64 -1.17 5.32 11.11
C CYS A 64 -1.87 6.07 9.97
N LEU A 65 -3.20 5.96 9.93
CA LEU A 65 -4.03 6.64 8.94
C LEU A 65 -4.36 8.06 9.42
N SER A 66 -4.76 8.92 8.48
CA SER A 66 -5.12 10.32 8.74
C SER A 66 -6.31 10.48 9.71
N ASN A 67 -7.18 9.48 9.82
CA ASN A 67 -8.27 9.44 10.78
C ASN A 67 -7.83 9.00 12.20
N GLY A 68 -6.54 8.74 12.41
CA GLY A 68 -5.97 8.28 13.68
C GLY A 68 -6.07 6.76 13.91
N GLN A 69 -6.65 6.01 12.97
CA GLN A 69 -6.65 4.54 13.01
C GLN A 69 -5.21 4.03 12.89
N ARG A 70 -4.91 2.99 13.65
CA ARG A 70 -3.61 2.28 13.59
C ARG A 70 -3.87 0.85 13.18
N ASP A 71 -3.28 0.48 12.04
CA ASP A 71 -3.39 -0.86 11.48
C ASP A 71 -2.03 -1.54 11.52
N GLU A 72 -2.04 -2.87 11.70
CA GLU A 72 -0.83 -3.68 11.61
C GLU A 72 -0.97 -4.70 10.48
N TYR A 73 0.02 -4.74 9.61
CA TYR A 73 0.10 -5.73 8.53
C TYR A 73 1.42 -6.50 8.58
N PRO A 74 1.45 -7.76 8.10
CA PRO A 74 2.69 -8.50 7.96
C PRO A 74 3.77 -7.74 7.21
N ARG A 75 5.00 -7.75 7.72
CA ARG A 75 6.17 -7.10 7.12
C ARG A 75 6.46 -7.63 5.71
N LEU A 76 6.11 -8.88 5.44
CA LEU A 76 6.20 -9.52 4.12
C LEU A 76 5.22 -8.94 3.08
N TRP A 77 4.29 -8.07 3.47
CA TRP A 77 3.43 -7.31 2.55
C TRP A 77 4.01 -5.94 2.22
N ALA A 78 4.96 -5.47 3.04
CA ALA A 78 5.54 -4.14 2.93
C ALA A 78 6.76 -4.13 2.00
N LEU A 79 6.75 -3.16 1.09
CA LEU A 79 7.79 -2.91 0.10
C LEU A 79 8.72 -1.79 0.59
N PRO A 80 9.96 -1.70 0.07
CA PRO A 80 10.80 -0.53 0.29
C PRO A 80 10.08 0.75 -0.14
N VAL A 81 10.23 1.84 0.63
CA VAL A 81 9.54 3.12 0.37
C VAL A 81 9.82 3.66 -1.04
N SER A 82 11.04 3.45 -1.57
CA SER A 82 11.38 3.83 -2.94
C SER A 82 10.53 3.11 -3.99
N THR A 83 10.20 1.84 -3.77
CA THR A 83 9.30 1.06 -4.64
C THR A 83 7.86 1.58 -4.52
N VAL A 84 7.42 1.92 -3.31
CA VAL A 84 6.10 2.50 -3.03
C VAL A 84 5.94 3.86 -3.73
N GLU A 85 6.93 4.74 -3.61
CA GLU A 85 6.91 6.05 -4.25
C GLU A 85 6.91 5.93 -5.78
N ARG A 86 7.72 5.03 -6.35
CA ARG A 86 7.69 4.69 -7.78
C ARG A 86 6.32 4.16 -8.23
N ALA A 87 5.66 3.34 -7.40
CA ALA A 87 4.32 2.80 -7.69
C ALA A 87 3.27 3.92 -7.73
N VAL A 88 3.32 4.85 -6.78
CA VAL A 88 2.46 6.04 -6.73
C VAL A 88 2.66 6.91 -7.97
N GLU A 89 3.90 7.19 -8.36
CA GLU A 89 4.21 7.97 -9.56
C GLU A 89 3.74 7.29 -10.84
N PHE A 90 3.95 5.97 -10.96
CA PHE A 90 3.47 5.20 -12.10
C PHE A 90 1.95 5.27 -12.21
N PHE A 91 1.24 5.05 -11.10
CA PHE A 91 -0.23 5.10 -11.08
C PHE A 91 -0.76 6.49 -11.44
N ARG A 92 -0.16 7.56 -10.90
CA ARG A 92 -0.48 8.95 -11.30
C ARG A 92 -0.32 9.19 -12.79
N ALA A 93 0.70 8.60 -13.43
CA ALA A 93 1.01 8.83 -14.83
C ALA A 93 0.22 7.92 -15.79
N LYS A 94 -0.18 6.73 -15.35
CA LYS A 94 -0.73 5.67 -16.22
C LYS A 94 -2.15 5.26 -15.89
N HIS A 95 -2.66 5.63 -14.72
CA HIS A 95 -3.97 5.24 -14.20
C HIS A 95 -4.21 3.72 -14.25
N ALA A 96 -3.14 2.96 -14.05
CA ALA A 96 -3.14 1.50 -14.12
C ALA A 96 -2.32 0.94 -12.96
N PRO A 97 -2.69 -0.24 -12.42
CA PRO A 97 -1.95 -0.86 -11.34
C PRO A 97 -0.49 -1.08 -11.78
N PRO A 98 0.50 -0.61 -11.00
CA PRO A 98 1.91 -0.78 -11.34
C PRO A 98 2.26 -2.27 -11.53
N PRO A 99 2.74 -2.68 -12.73
CA PRO A 99 2.91 -4.09 -13.06
C PRO A 99 4.19 -4.70 -12.48
N PHE A 100 5.03 -3.88 -11.83
CA PHE A 100 6.22 -4.33 -11.10
C PHE A 100 5.93 -4.62 -9.61
N ILE A 101 4.66 -4.57 -9.21
CA ILE A 101 4.23 -4.89 -7.85
C ILE A 101 3.56 -6.26 -7.86
N THR A 102 3.96 -7.12 -6.92
CA THR A 102 3.26 -8.39 -6.69
C THR A 102 1.95 -8.11 -5.96
N TRP A 103 0.84 -8.14 -6.69
CA TRP A 103 -0.49 -7.92 -6.16
C TRP A 103 -1.13 -9.21 -5.65
N HIS A 104 -1.76 -9.14 -4.49
CA HIS A 104 -2.70 -10.15 -4.01
C HIS A 104 -4.12 -9.64 -4.18
N ASN A 105 -5.03 -10.45 -4.71
CA ASN A 105 -6.45 -10.11 -4.85
C ASN A 105 -7.17 -10.38 -3.52
N ASP A 106 -7.52 -9.32 -2.79
CA ASP A 106 -8.25 -9.42 -1.52
C ASP A 106 -9.76 -9.60 -1.74
N SER A 107 -10.29 -9.29 -2.93
CA SER A 107 -11.70 -9.51 -3.31
C SER A 107 -12.06 -10.97 -3.57
N GLY A 108 -11.08 -11.83 -3.85
CA GLY A 108 -11.30 -13.27 -4.05
C GLY A 108 -12.13 -13.63 -5.29
N ASP A 109 -12.30 -12.69 -6.22
CA ASP A 109 -13.13 -12.85 -7.43
C ASP A 109 -12.43 -13.59 -8.59
N GLY A 110 -11.20 -14.06 -8.37
CA GLY A 110 -10.40 -14.79 -9.36
C GLY A 110 -9.63 -13.90 -10.34
N THR A 111 -9.78 -12.58 -10.27
CA THR A 111 -8.99 -11.64 -11.07
C THR A 111 -7.53 -11.66 -10.63
N ASN A 112 -6.60 -11.58 -11.59
CA ASN A 112 -5.19 -11.42 -11.30
C ASN A 112 -4.64 -10.21 -12.07
N ILE A 113 -3.72 -9.48 -11.45
CA ILE A 113 -2.93 -8.45 -12.11
C ILE A 113 -1.59 -9.10 -12.42
N PRO A 114 -1.35 -9.54 -13.67
CA PRO A 114 -0.10 -10.20 -13.99
C PRO A 114 1.06 -9.21 -13.84
N PRO A 115 2.20 -9.63 -13.29
CA PRO A 115 3.42 -8.85 -13.38
C PRO A 115 3.79 -8.67 -14.86
N MET A 116 4.38 -7.54 -15.23
CA MET A 116 5.00 -7.41 -16.57
C MET A 116 6.31 -8.20 -16.57
N ASP A 117 6.49 -9.03 -17.61
CA ASP A 117 7.75 -9.68 -17.96
C ASP A 117 8.88 -8.67 -18.27
#